data_AF-A0A1H1SJH2-F1
#
_entry.id   AF-A0A1H1SJH2-F1
#
_cell.length_a   1.000
_cell.length_b   1.000
_cell.length_c   1.000
_cell.angle_alpha   90.00
_cell.angle_beta   90.00
_cell.angle_gamma   90.00
#
_symmetry.space_group_name_H-M   'P 1'
#
loop_
_entity.id
_entity.type
_entity.pdbx_description
1 polymer ?
#
loop_
_entity_poly.entity_id
_entity_poly.type
_entity_poly.pdbx_seq_one_letter_code
_entity_poly.pdbx_strand_id
1 'polypeptide(L)'
;MVERRTTVNHAMKTARGAWNTMSLANSGLFAPKNPFEKMGLRSTSRETPNATFAELTAFQAKAFEIGYPSLTTGVLIGWELLQRKAHIFIRFMADHYRPGSRPNHVYVINYKTSTGSWEPLFDKKGNPLYPQLTAELDATQRLREGKNEWGRSPPLGVEQWSNKLAKLSG
;
A
#
# COMPACT_ATOMS: atom_id res chain seq x y z
N MET A 1 19.67 24.23 11.98
CA MET A 1 19.88 23.03 11.16
C MET A 1 19.36 21.82 11.93
N VAL A 2 18.37 21.09 11.40
CA VAL A 2 17.81 19.91 12.09
C VAL A 2 18.75 18.72 11.90
N GLU A 3 19.23 18.13 12.98
CA GLU A 3 20.10 16.95 12.95
C GLU A 3 19.38 15.75 12.33
N ARG A 4 19.94 15.16 11.26
CA ARG A 4 19.40 13.94 10.61
C ARG A 4 19.80 12.66 11.36
N ARG A 5 19.40 12.56 12.63
CA ARG A 5 19.85 11.50 13.56
C ARG A 5 19.61 10.08 13.04
N THR A 6 18.51 9.83 12.33
CA THR A 6 18.23 8.53 11.70
C THR A 6 19.28 8.14 10.66
N THR A 7 19.70 9.09 9.81
CA THR A 7 20.72 8.87 8.79
C THR A 7 22.08 8.59 9.44
N VAL A 8 22.46 9.37 10.46
CA VAL A 8 23.71 9.16 11.21
C VAL A 8 23.71 7.78 11.88
N ASN A 9 22.62 7.42 12.56
CA ASN A 9 22.47 6.11 13.19
C ASN A 9 22.56 4.98 12.16
N HIS A 10 21.97 5.14 10.97
CA HIS A 10 22.06 4.13 9.91
C HIS A 10 23.50 3.99 9.41
N ALA A 11 24.19 5.10 9.12
CA ALA A 11 25.58 5.07 8.67
C ALA A 11 26.50 4.36 9.67
N MET A 12 26.35 4.68 10.96
CA MET A 12 27.15 4.06 12.03
C MET A 12 26.84 2.58 12.21
N LYS A 13 25.57 2.17 12.12
CA LYS A 13 25.19 0.74 12.15
C LYS A 13 25.75 -0.01 10.94
N THR A 14 25.72 0.59 9.75
CA THR A 14 26.29 0.00 8.53
C THR A 14 27.81 -0.16 8.67
N ALA A 15 28.53 0.88 9.12
CA ALA A 15 29.98 0.82 9.33
C ALA A 15 30.36 -0.25 10.37
N ARG A 16 29.61 -0.34 11.48
CA ARG A 16 29.77 -1.40 12.48
C ARG A 16 29.59 -2.79 11.87
N GLY A 17 28.53 -3.00 11.09
CA GLY A 17 28.26 -4.27 10.41
C GLY A 17 29.37 -4.64 9.42
N ALA A 18 29.80 -3.69 8.58
CA ALA A 18 30.87 -3.90 7.62
C ALA A 18 32.20 -4.28 8.29
N TRP A 19 32.58 -3.60 9.39
CA TRP A 19 33.78 -3.95 10.14
C TRP A 19 33.71 -5.37 10.71
N ASN A 20 32.57 -5.74 11.31
CA ASN A 20 32.40 -7.09 11.85
C ASN A 20 32.58 -8.15 10.76
N THR A 21 31.93 -7.97 9.60
CA THR A 21 32.05 -8.90 8.48
C THR A 21 33.50 -9.00 7.97
N MET A 22 34.18 -7.87 7.76
CA MET A 22 35.54 -7.86 7.19
C MET A 22 36.60 -8.36 8.16
N SER A 23 36.50 -8.00 9.45
CA SER A 23 37.45 -8.46 10.48
C SER A 23 37.35 -9.96 10.74
N LEU A 24 36.14 -10.54 10.66
CA LEU A 24 35.93 -11.98 10.68
C LEU A 24 36.55 -12.67 9.46
N ALA A 25 36.32 -12.14 8.26
CA ALA A 25 36.85 -12.72 7.02
C ALA A 25 38.38 -12.59 6.86
N ASN A 26 39.00 -11.63 7.55
CA ASN A 26 40.42 -11.31 7.44
C ASN A 26 41.08 -11.28 8.83
N SER A 27 40.98 -12.42 9.54
CA SER A 27 41.54 -12.55 10.89
C SER A 27 43.04 -12.22 10.90
N GLY A 28 43.45 -11.27 11.74
CA GLY A 28 44.84 -10.84 11.90
C GLY A 28 45.23 -9.56 11.16
N LEU A 29 44.42 -9.07 10.20
CA LEU A 29 44.66 -7.79 9.50
C LEU A 29 43.94 -6.60 10.14
N PHE A 30 42.88 -6.86 10.90
CA PHE A 30 42.06 -5.84 11.55
C PHE A 30 42.32 -5.79 13.05
N ALA A 31 42.10 -4.61 13.64
CA ALA A 31 42.14 -4.48 15.09
C ALA A 31 41.10 -5.43 15.74
N PRO A 32 41.43 -6.10 16.85
CA PRO A 32 40.55 -7.08 17.49
C PRO A 32 39.19 -6.51 17.93
N LYS A 33 39.10 -5.19 18.10
CA LYS A 33 37.92 -4.50 18.58
C LYS A 33 37.37 -3.58 17.52
N ASN A 34 36.06 -3.67 17.29
CA ASN A 34 35.38 -2.81 16.34
C ASN A 34 35.27 -1.38 16.89
N PRO A 35 35.81 -0.36 16.17
CA PRO A 35 35.80 1.03 16.63
C PRO A 35 34.38 1.63 16.71
N PHE A 36 33.40 1.03 16.03
CA PHE A 36 32.00 1.48 15.97
C PHE A 36 31.09 0.82 17.01
N GLU A 37 31.62 -0.02 17.92
CA GLU A 37 30.79 -0.77 18.88
C GLU A 37 30.08 0.08 19.94
N LYS A 38 30.70 1.18 20.37
CA LYS A 38 30.25 1.97 21.53
C LYS A 38 29.94 3.43 21.18
N MET A 39 29.36 3.67 20.01
CA MET A 39 29.09 5.02 19.50
C MET A 39 27.96 5.79 20.21
N GLY A 40 27.31 5.21 21.25
CA GLY A 40 26.29 5.91 22.03
C GLY A 40 25.07 6.38 21.22
N LEU A 41 24.72 5.66 20.14
CA LEU A 41 23.66 6.06 19.21
C LEU A 41 22.32 6.22 19.92
N ARG A 42 21.75 7.43 19.88
CA ARG A 42 20.42 7.71 20.44
C ARG A 42 19.38 7.63 19.34
N SER A 43 18.36 6.79 19.53
CA SER A 43 17.20 6.76 18.64
C SER A 43 16.19 7.80 19.07
N THR A 44 15.66 8.55 18.10
CA THR A 44 14.45 9.36 18.30
C THR A 44 13.33 8.65 17.55
N SER A 45 12.44 7.98 18.28
CA SER A 45 11.20 7.48 17.71
C SER A 45 10.11 8.48 18.07
N ARG A 46 9.52 9.11 17.05
CA ARG A 46 8.21 9.75 17.19
C ARG A 46 7.20 8.75 16.64
N GLU A 47 6.21 8.41 17.44
CA GLU A 47 5.10 7.60 16.96
C GLU A 47 4.41 8.31 15.79
N THR A 48 4.20 7.57 14.71
CA THR A 48 3.43 8.08 13.57
C THR A 48 1.96 8.02 13.98
N PRO A 49 1.22 9.14 13.98
CA PRO A 49 -0.20 9.13 14.31
C PRO A 49 -0.96 8.18 13.39
N ASN A 50 -1.87 7.40 13.94
CA ASN A 50 -2.75 6.53 13.18
C ASN A 50 -3.86 7.36 12.52
N ALA A 51 -4.19 7.05 11.27
CA ALA A 51 -5.34 7.64 10.60
C ALA A 51 -6.64 7.03 11.13
N THR A 52 -7.66 7.86 11.26
CA THR A 52 -9.03 7.47 11.59
C THR A 52 -9.85 7.20 10.32
N PHE A 53 -10.95 6.46 10.47
CA PHE A 53 -11.87 6.22 9.36
C PHE A 53 -12.51 7.52 8.83
N ALA A 54 -12.74 8.50 9.71
CA ALA A 54 -13.23 9.82 9.31
C ALA A 54 -12.22 10.57 8.43
N GLU A 55 -10.93 10.51 8.77
CA GLU A 55 -9.86 11.10 7.95
C GLU A 55 -9.70 10.38 6.61
N LEU A 56 -9.85 9.05 6.57
CA LEU A 56 -9.90 8.28 5.32
C LEU A 56 -11.02 8.79 4.42
N THR A 57 -12.23 8.90 4.96
CA THR A 57 -13.42 9.33 4.21
C THR A 57 -13.24 10.76 3.69
N ALA A 58 -12.73 11.67 4.53
CA ALA A 58 -12.44 13.05 4.13
C ALA A 58 -11.37 13.12 3.03
N PHE A 59 -10.31 12.29 3.14
CA PHE A 59 -9.28 12.18 2.11
C PHE A 59 -9.87 11.70 0.78
N GLN A 60 -10.74 10.69 0.81
CA GLN A 60 -11.39 10.18 -0.40
C GLN A 60 -12.27 11.24 -1.07
N ALA A 61 -13.12 11.91 -0.28
CA ALA A 61 -13.98 12.96 -0.79
C ALA A 61 -13.16 14.06 -1.46
N LYS A 62 -12.08 14.50 -0.81
CA LYS A 62 -11.21 15.53 -1.38
C LYS A 62 -10.48 15.05 -2.63
N ALA A 63 -9.90 13.86 -2.60
CA ALA A 63 -9.20 13.29 -3.75
C ALA A 63 -10.11 13.14 -4.97
N PHE A 64 -11.39 12.81 -4.76
CA PHE A 64 -12.39 12.80 -5.82
C PHE A 64 -12.66 14.20 -6.36
N GLU A 65 -12.92 15.17 -5.47
CA GLU A 65 -13.17 16.57 -5.82
C GLU A 65 -12.06 17.18 -6.68
N ILE A 66 -10.79 16.88 -6.35
CA ILE A 66 -9.63 17.38 -7.10
C ILE A 66 -9.27 16.52 -8.32
N GLY A 67 -10.11 15.57 -8.71
CA GLY A 67 -9.99 14.81 -9.96
C GLY A 67 -9.03 13.61 -9.92
N TYR A 68 -8.75 13.04 -8.74
CA TYR A 68 -7.87 11.88 -8.56
C TYR A 68 -8.63 10.64 -8.03
N PRO A 69 -9.56 10.06 -8.81
CA PRO A 69 -10.31 8.86 -8.38
C PRO A 69 -9.41 7.61 -8.21
N SER A 70 -8.25 7.54 -8.85
CA SER A 70 -7.30 6.45 -8.59
C SER A 70 -6.73 6.48 -7.16
N LEU A 71 -6.63 7.67 -6.56
CA LEU A 71 -6.19 7.81 -5.16
C LEU A 71 -7.27 7.39 -4.18
N THR A 72 -8.56 7.58 -4.50
CA THR A 72 -9.67 7.14 -3.64
C THR A 72 -9.72 5.62 -3.54
N THR A 73 -9.51 4.91 -4.66
CA THR A 73 -9.39 3.45 -4.67
C THR A 73 -8.09 3.00 -3.99
N GLY A 74 -6.97 3.66 -4.29
CA GLY A 74 -5.66 3.29 -3.74
C GLY A 74 -5.63 3.37 -2.20
N VAL A 75 -6.22 4.40 -1.60
CA VAL A 75 -6.24 4.53 -0.14
C VAL A 75 -7.12 3.46 0.52
N LEU A 76 -8.22 3.02 -0.11
CA LEU A 76 -9.03 1.90 0.38
C LEU A 76 -8.27 0.58 0.35
N ILE A 77 -7.51 0.32 -0.72
CA ILE A 77 -6.66 -0.87 -0.80
C ILE A 77 -5.63 -0.84 0.35
N GLY A 78 -5.06 0.33 0.65
CA GLY A 78 -4.15 0.49 1.78
C GLY A 78 -4.80 0.29 3.14
N TRP A 79 -6.04 0.74 3.31
CA TRP A 79 -6.81 0.63 4.55
C TRP A 79 -7.30 -0.80 4.81
N GLU A 80 -8.01 -1.39 3.85
CA GLU A 80 -8.69 -2.68 4.01
C GLU A 80 -7.74 -3.88 3.84
N LEU A 81 -6.81 -3.81 2.88
CA LEU A 81 -5.89 -4.91 2.55
C LEU A 81 -4.49 -4.71 3.14
N LEU A 82 -4.29 -3.64 3.93
CA LEU A 82 -3.03 -3.28 4.58
C LEU A 82 -1.83 -3.24 3.62
N GLN A 83 -2.08 -2.86 2.36
CA GLN A 83 -1.06 -2.80 1.32
C GLN A 83 -0.21 -1.53 1.46
N ARG A 84 1.10 -1.65 1.23
CA ARG A 84 1.97 -0.46 1.15
C ARG A 84 1.76 0.27 -0.17
N LYS A 85 1.95 1.60 -0.17
CA LYS A 85 1.91 2.46 -1.36
C LYS A 85 2.57 1.85 -2.60
N ALA A 86 3.79 1.32 -2.47
CA ALA A 86 4.51 0.72 -3.60
C ALA A 86 3.78 -0.49 -4.20
N HIS A 87 3.13 -1.32 -3.38
CA HIS A 87 2.41 -2.50 -3.86
C HIS A 87 1.11 -2.08 -4.57
N ILE A 88 0.41 -1.10 -4.03
CA ILE A 88 -0.84 -0.58 -4.60
C ILE A 88 -0.61 -0.04 -6.02
N PHE A 89 0.39 0.83 -6.20
CA PHE A 89 0.54 1.55 -7.47
C PHE A 89 1.48 0.90 -8.49
N ILE A 90 2.33 -0.04 -8.07
CA ILE A 90 3.35 -0.64 -8.95
C ILE A 90 3.07 -2.12 -9.21
N ARG A 91 2.47 -2.85 -8.25
CA ARG A 91 2.38 -4.32 -8.32
C ARG A 91 0.97 -4.88 -8.29
N PHE A 92 -0.02 -4.09 -7.87
CA PHE A 92 -1.39 -4.53 -7.84
C PHE A 92 -1.98 -4.48 -9.25
N MET A 93 -2.08 -5.67 -9.87
CA MET A 93 -2.56 -5.83 -11.23
C MET A 93 -4.04 -6.20 -11.22
N ALA A 94 -4.72 -5.96 -12.34
CA ALA A 94 -6.14 -6.31 -12.43
C ALA A 94 -6.40 -7.82 -12.23
N ASP A 95 -5.47 -8.69 -12.63
CA ASP A 95 -5.58 -10.15 -12.42
C ASP A 95 -5.48 -10.55 -10.93
N HIS A 96 -5.09 -9.63 -10.05
CA HIS A 96 -5.12 -9.83 -8.61
C HIS A 96 -6.51 -9.63 -8.01
N TYR A 97 -7.48 -9.12 -8.78
CA TYR A 97 -8.84 -8.92 -8.29
C TYR A 97 -9.81 -9.79 -9.10
N ARG A 98 -10.44 -10.76 -8.41
CA ARG A 98 -11.49 -11.64 -8.94
C ARG A 98 -11.18 -12.23 -10.34
N PRO A 99 -9.99 -12.84 -10.56
CA PRO A 99 -9.73 -13.51 -11.82
C PRO A 99 -10.71 -14.67 -12.02
N GLY A 100 -10.90 -15.11 -13.27
CA GLY A 100 -11.84 -16.21 -13.57
C GLY A 100 -11.56 -17.52 -12.79
N SER A 101 -10.31 -17.78 -12.44
CA SER A 101 -9.92 -18.93 -11.60
C SER A 101 -10.26 -18.77 -10.11
N ARG A 102 -10.47 -17.53 -9.63
CA ARG A 102 -10.79 -17.19 -8.24
C ARG A 102 -11.74 -15.98 -8.16
N PRO A 103 -13.00 -16.13 -8.60
CA PRO A 103 -13.92 -15.00 -8.77
C PRO A 103 -14.34 -14.33 -7.46
N ASN A 104 -14.07 -14.94 -6.31
CA ASN A 104 -14.45 -14.43 -4.98
C ASN A 104 -13.24 -14.09 -4.10
N HIS A 105 -12.06 -13.90 -4.70
CA HIS A 105 -10.84 -13.60 -3.96
C HIS A 105 -10.11 -12.39 -4.52
N VAL A 106 -9.27 -11.79 -3.68
CA VAL A 106 -8.28 -10.79 -4.05
C VAL A 106 -6.89 -11.27 -3.63
N TYR A 107 -5.87 -10.99 -4.44
CA TYR A 107 -4.49 -11.33 -4.12
C TYR A 107 -3.82 -10.19 -3.35
N VAL A 108 -3.38 -10.50 -2.13
CA VAL A 108 -2.75 -9.57 -1.20
C VAL A 108 -1.25 -9.81 -1.20
N ILE A 109 -0.47 -8.78 -1.54
CA ILE A 109 0.98 -8.90 -1.71
C ILE A 109 1.69 -8.62 -0.38
N ASN A 110 2.58 -9.51 0.02
CA ASN A 110 3.50 -9.32 1.13
C ASN A 110 4.66 -8.41 0.72
N TYR A 111 4.84 -7.33 1.48
CA TYR A 111 5.78 -6.28 1.12
C TYR A 111 7.26 -6.65 1.28
N LYS A 112 7.61 -7.64 2.10
CA LYS A 112 9.02 -8.03 2.33
C LYS A 112 9.49 -9.04 1.32
N THR A 113 8.61 -9.98 0.99
CA THR A 113 8.98 -11.17 0.20
C THR A 113 8.56 -11.06 -1.25
N SER A 114 7.74 -10.07 -1.62
CA SER A 114 7.15 -9.96 -2.96
C SER A 114 6.23 -11.13 -3.35
N THR A 115 5.98 -12.06 -2.43
CA THR A 115 4.98 -13.12 -2.53
C THR A 115 3.63 -12.62 -2.03
N GLY A 116 2.58 -13.42 -2.09
CA GLY A 116 1.26 -13.03 -1.60
C GLY A 116 0.33 -14.22 -1.38
N SER A 117 -0.86 -13.94 -0.90
CA SER A 117 -1.93 -14.90 -0.63
C SER A 117 -3.22 -14.46 -1.27
N TRP A 118 -4.09 -15.43 -1.59
CA TRP A 118 -5.44 -15.16 -2.04
C TRP A 118 -6.35 -15.06 -0.83
N GLU A 119 -6.88 -13.88 -0.59
CA GLU A 119 -7.81 -13.60 0.50
C GLU A 119 -9.25 -13.59 -0.01
N PRO A 120 -10.20 -14.14 0.76
CA PRO A 120 -11.60 -14.15 0.38
C PRO A 120 -12.18 -12.72 0.43
N LEU A 121 -13.08 -12.40 -0.50
CA LEU A 121 -13.85 -11.15 -0.49
C LEU A 121 -15.18 -11.27 0.24
N PHE A 122 -15.62 -12.50 0.51
CA PHE A 122 -16.90 -12.81 1.14
C PHE A 122 -16.70 -13.76 2.32
N ASP A 123 -17.52 -13.60 3.35
CA ASP A 123 -17.57 -14.54 4.45
C ASP A 123 -18.23 -15.87 4.02
N LYS A 124 -18.29 -16.85 4.94
CA LYS A 124 -18.93 -18.15 4.69
C LYS A 124 -20.44 -18.07 4.39
N LYS A 125 -21.09 -16.96 4.75
CA LYS A 125 -22.52 -16.70 4.51
C LYS A 125 -22.75 -15.92 3.21
N GLY A 126 -21.68 -15.52 2.51
CA GLY A 126 -21.75 -14.73 1.28
C GLY A 126 -21.81 -13.21 1.51
N ASN A 127 -21.62 -12.72 2.73
CA ASN A 127 -21.58 -11.28 2.99
C ASN A 127 -20.22 -10.70 2.56
N PRO A 128 -20.19 -9.52 1.92
CA PRO A 128 -18.94 -8.88 1.54
C PRO A 128 -18.14 -8.48 2.78
N LEU A 129 -16.86 -8.88 2.82
CA LEU A 129 -15.93 -8.50 3.89
C LEU A 129 -15.47 -7.05 3.74
N TYR A 130 -15.35 -6.57 2.50
CA TYR A 130 -14.87 -5.24 2.16
C TYR A 130 -15.86 -4.54 1.21
N PRO A 131 -17.06 -4.17 1.68
CA PRO A 131 -18.16 -3.73 0.80
C PRO A 131 -17.79 -2.50 -0.02
N GLN A 132 -17.20 -1.47 0.59
CA GLN A 132 -16.81 -0.25 -0.11
C GLN A 132 -15.69 -0.50 -1.13
N LEU A 133 -14.64 -1.23 -0.73
CA LEU A 133 -13.54 -1.58 -1.63
C LEU A 133 -14.02 -2.41 -2.82
N THR A 134 -14.86 -3.42 -2.58
CA THR A 134 -15.40 -4.30 -3.62
C THR A 134 -16.24 -3.50 -4.62
N ALA A 135 -17.07 -2.57 -4.15
CA ALA A 135 -17.87 -1.70 -5.02
C ALA A 135 -16.99 -0.81 -5.93
N GLU A 136 -15.91 -0.24 -5.39
CA GLU A 136 -14.96 0.59 -6.12
C GLU A 136 -14.15 -0.21 -7.15
N LEU A 137 -13.66 -1.39 -6.76
CA LEU A 137 -12.90 -2.27 -7.66
C LEU A 137 -13.79 -2.85 -8.76
N ASP A 138 -15.03 -3.26 -8.45
CA ASP A 138 -15.99 -3.70 -9.45
C ASP A 138 -16.34 -2.57 -10.44
N ALA A 139 -16.48 -1.32 -9.96
CA ALA A 139 -16.69 -0.17 -10.84
C ALA A 139 -15.48 0.07 -11.76
N THR A 140 -14.27 -0.01 -11.21
CA THR A 140 -13.02 0.11 -11.97
C THR A 140 -12.87 -0.99 -13.01
N GLN A 141 -13.20 -2.23 -12.65
CA GLN A 141 -13.18 -3.38 -13.55
C GLN A 141 -14.20 -3.21 -14.69
N ARG A 142 -15.44 -2.80 -14.40
CA ARG A 142 -16.44 -2.50 -15.44
C ARG A 142 -15.99 -1.38 -16.38
N LEU A 143 -15.33 -0.34 -15.85
CA LEU A 143 -14.75 0.72 -16.67
C LEU A 143 -13.61 0.22 -17.57
N ARG A 144 -12.85 -0.77 -17.13
CA ARG A 144 -11.81 -1.44 -17.93
C ARG A 144 -12.41 -2.34 -18.99
N GLU A 145 -13.40 -3.15 -18.65
CA GLU A 145 -14.08 -4.07 -19.58
C GLU A 145 -14.93 -3.31 -20.61
N GLY A 146 -15.53 -2.19 -20.21
CA GLY A 146 -16.22 -1.27 -21.11
C GLY A 146 -15.29 -0.43 -21.99
N LYS A 147 -13.97 -0.48 -21.79
CA LYS A 147 -12.97 0.05 -22.72
C LYS A 147 -12.61 -1.04 -23.71
N ASN A 148 -12.96 -0.86 -24.99
CA ASN A 148 -12.49 -1.73 -26.07
C ASN A 148 -10.97 -1.60 -26.27
N GLU A 149 -10.39 -2.43 -27.15
CA GLU A 149 -8.96 -2.59 -27.45
C GLU A 149 -8.16 -1.29 -27.76
N TRP A 150 -8.85 -0.16 -27.88
CA TRP A 150 -8.31 1.20 -28.08
C TRP A 150 -8.43 2.12 -26.85
N GLY A 151 -8.85 1.61 -25.69
CA GLY A 151 -8.74 2.29 -24.38
C GLY A 151 -9.76 3.39 -24.07
N ARG A 152 -10.87 3.54 -24.83
CA ARG A 152 -11.91 4.56 -24.56
C ARG A 152 -13.12 3.97 -23.83
N SER A 153 -13.56 4.60 -22.74
CA SER A 153 -14.86 4.31 -22.14
C SER A 153 -15.96 5.01 -22.97
N PRO A 154 -17.16 4.42 -23.15
CA PRO A 154 -18.33 5.20 -23.49
C PRO A 154 -18.54 6.24 -22.37
N PRO A 155 -18.80 7.52 -22.70
CA PRO A 155 -18.98 8.54 -21.66
C PRO A 155 -20.21 8.21 -20.81
N LEU A 156 -20.02 7.93 -19.52
CA LEU A 156 -21.11 8.02 -18.54
C LEU A 156 -21.34 9.51 -18.27
N GLY A 157 -22.52 10.02 -18.61
CA GLY A 157 -22.89 11.41 -18.38
C GLY A 157 -22.93 11.76 -16.88
N VAL A 158 -22.75 13.05 -16.58
CA VAL A 158 -22.73 13.63 -15.22
C VAL A 158 -23.99 13.26 -14.39
N GLU A 159 -25.12 13.06 -15.06
CA GLU A 159 -26.38 12.62 -14.45
C GLU A 159 -26.33 11.20 -13.87
N GLN A 160 -25.61 10.28 -14.53
CA GLN A 160 -25.56 8.88 -14.11
C GLN A 160 -24.73 8.68 -12.84
N TRP A 161 -23.73 9.55 -12.63
CA TRP A 161 -22.92 9.57 -11.41
C TRP A 161 -23.63 10.27 -10.24
N SER A 162 -24.32 11.38 -10.50
CA SER A 162 -25.13 12.07 -9.48
C SER A 162 -26.24 11.17 -8.92
N ASN A 163 -26.91 10.40 -9.79
CA ASN A 163 -27.94 9.44 -9.40
C ASN A 163 -27.39 8.24 -8.60
N LYS A 164 -26.11 7.88 -8.81
CA LYS A 164 -25.45 6.81 -8.05
C LYS A 164 -25.14 7.23 -6.63
N LEU A 165 -24.71 8.48 -6.43
CA LEU A 165 -24.42 9.04 -5.10
C LEU A 165 -25.70 9.28 -4.29
N ALA A 166 -26.77 9.78 -4.93
CA ALA A 166 -28.06 10.00 -4.27
C ALA A 166 -28.71 8.72 -3.71
N LYS A 167 -28.43 7.56 -4.32
CA LYS A 167 -28.92 6.24 -3.87
C LYS A 167 -28.12 5.62 -2.71
N LEU A 168 -26.94 6.16 -2.41
CA LEU A 168 -26.08 5.66 -1.33
C LEU A 168 -26.17 6.52 -0.06
N SER A 169 -26.83 7.68 -0.15
CA SER A 169 -27.02 8.65 0.93
C SER A 169 -28.44 8.68 1.52
N GLY A 170 -29.29 7.73 1.15
CA GLY A 170 -30.63 7.53 1.71
C GLY A 170 -30.78 6.10 2.21
#